data_AF-A0A9P5UH21-F1
#
_entry.id   AF-A0A9P5UH21-F1
#
_cell.length_a   1.000
_cell.length_b   1.000
_cell.length_c   1.000
_cell.angle_alpha   90.00
_cell.angle_beta   90.00
_cell.angle_gamma   90.00
#
_symmetry.space_group_name_H-M   'P 1'
#
loop_
_entity.id
_entity.type
_entity.pdbx_description
1 polymer ?
#
loop_
_entity_poly.entity_id
_entity_poly.type
_entity_poly.pdbx_seq_one_letter_code
_entity_poly.pdbx_strand_id
1 'polypeptide(L)'
;SDTEQDKSTHMWYFLHLTFQEFFAAKWLVRHLQEYLTDPSATSSDFMMSCKEALDIVQQHKYNPRYEIVWWMVAGLLEDKALSSFFNLLEEEPRDLIGGRHQQILMECFNEAQAQLDDKEVTKVELQLMQWLHFEIKSMSRQSHRGRGACYLGSQRVFPEDLLLKSLARFRERKVIVRTLGARSKLSKSAVHVLLNALQDADES
;
A
#
# COMPACT_ATOMS: atom_id res chain seq x y z
N SER A 1 -57.14 -7.55 -25.00
CA SER A 1 -55.80 -7.74 -25.57
C SER A 1 -54.80 -7.40 -24.50
N ASP A 2 -54.29 -8.45 -23.87
CA ASP A 2 -53.30 -8.40 -22.81
C ASP A 2 -52.01 -7.78 -23.35
N THR A 3 -51.52 -6.76 -22.67
CA THR A 3 -50.13 -6.33 -22.84
C THR A 3 -49.39 -6.94 -21.66
N GLU A 4 -48.94 -8.18 -21.84
CA GLU A 4 -47.96 -8.79 -20.95
C GLU A 4 -46.71 -7.91 -21.00
N GLN A 5 -46.55 -7.09 -19.97
CA GLN A 5 -45.35 -6.31 -19.76
C GLN A 5 -44.26 -7.31 -19.35
N ASP A 6 -43.36 -7.59 -20.30
CA ASP A 6 -42.22 -8.48 -20.19
C ASP A 6 -41.48 -8.24 -18.87
N LYS A 7 -41.59 -9.18 -17.93
CA LYS A 7 -40.92 -9.18 -16.62
C LYS A 7 -39.47 -9.66 -16.74
N SER A 8 -38.76 -9.30 -17.80
CA SER A 8 -37.35 -9.60 -17.99
C SER A 8 -36.65 -8.25 -18.30
N THR A 9 -35.78 -7.67 -17.49
CA THR A 9 -34.76 -8.15 -16.56
C THR A 9 -34.41 -6.97 -15.64
N HIS A 10 -34.78 -7.01 -14.36
CA HIS A 10 -34.33 -5.98 -13.41
C HIS A 10 -32.85 -6.23 -13.07
N MET A 11 -31.96 -5.39 -13.60
CA MET A 11 -30.54 -5.40 -13.24
C MET A 11 -30.33 -4.62 -11.94
N TRP A 12 -29.78 -5.29 -10.93
CA TRP A 12 -29.41 -4.69 -9.65
C TRP A 12 -27.93 -4.32 -9.67
N TYR A 13 -27.60 -3.11 -9.19
CA TYR A 13 -26.24 -2.60 -9.14
C TYR A 13 -25.90 -2.14 -7.73
N PHE A 14 -24.62 -2.20 -7.37
CA PHE A 14 -24.13 -1.51 -6.18
C PHE A 14 -24.32 0.00 -6.32
N LEU A 15 -24.61 0.66 -5.21
CA LEU A 15 -24.82 2.11 -5.17
C LEU A 15 -23.56 2.89 -5.60
N HIS A 16 -22.38 2.35 -5.30
CA HIS A 16 -21.09 2.94 -5.65
C HIS A 16 -20.04 1.83 -5.79
N LEU A 17 -19.00 2.08 -6.60
CA LEU A 17 -17.92 1.12 -6.84
C LEU A 17 -17.22 0.69 -5.54
N THR A 18 -17.01 1.62 -4.61
CA THR A 18 -16.39 1.31 -3.31
C THR A 18 -17.22 0.36 -2.46
N PHE A 19 -18.54 0.32 -2.61
CA PHE A 19 -19.34 -0.72 -1.96
C PHE A 19 -19.08 -2.08 -2.59
N GLN A 20 -18.98 -2.16 -3.92
CA GLN A 20 -18.61 -3.39 -4.61
C GLN A 20 -17.22 -3.87 -4.17
N GLU A 21 -16.24 -2.97 -4.09
CA GLU A 21 -14.88 -3.28 -3.63
C GLU A 21 -14.86 -3.75 -2.17
N PHE A 22 -15.64 -3.09 -1.30
CA PHE A 22 -15.77 -3.49 0.10
C PHE A 22 -16.41 -4.86 0.27
N PHE A 23 -17.48 -5.16 -0.47
CA PHE A 23 -18.10 -6.48 -0.41
C PHE A 23 -17.21 -7.57 -1.02
N ALA A 24 -16.46 -7.25 -2.08
CA ALA A 24 -15.43 -8.15 -2.62
C ALA A 24 -14.33 -8.42 -1.59
N ALA A 25 -13.83 -7.39 -0.90
CA ALA A 25 -12.84 -7.53 0.16
C ALA A 25 -13.37 -8.41 1.31
N LYS A 26 -14.57 -8.14 1.81
CA LYS A 26 -15.20 -8.97 2.85
C LYS A 26 -15.36 -10.43 2.45
N TRP A 27 -15.67 -10.69 1.18
CA TRP A 27 -15.78 -12.04 0.68
C TRP A 27 -14.41 -12.73 0.66
N LEU A 28 -13.37 -12.06 0.14
CA LEU A 28 -12.00 -12.59 0.14
C LEU A 28 -11.47 -12.85 1.55
N VAL A 29 -11.70 -11.93 2.49
CA VAL A 29 -11.26 -12.05 3.89
C VAL A 29 -11.78 -13.33 4.53
N ARG A 30 -13.03 -13.73 4.27
CA ARG A 30 -13.58 -14.98 4.83
C ARG A 30 -12.75 -16.21 4.45
N HIS A 31 -12.26 -16.26 3.21
CA HIS A 31 -11.45 -17.35 2.70
C HIS A 31 -9.98 -17.23 3.14
N LEU A 32 -9.44 -16.03 3.08
CA LEU A 32 -8.05 -15.76 3.43
C LEU A 32 -7.82 -15.93 4.94
N GLN A 33 -8.75 -15.47 5.79
CA GLN A 33 -8.62 -15.59 7.25
C GLN A 33 -8.50 -17.05 7.68
N GLU A 34 -9.33 -17.93 7.11
CA GLU A 34 -9.30 -19.35 7.41
C GLU A 34 -7.99 -19.99 6.94
N TYR A 35 -7.65 -19.81 5.65
CA TYR A 35 -6.48 -20.46 5.05
C TYR A 35 -5.14 -19.96 5.59
N LEU A 36 -5.01 -18.64 5.77
CA LEU A 36 -3.76 -18.04 6.23
C LEU A 36 -3.53 -18.28 7.73
N THR A 37 -4.58 -18.59 8.47
CA THR A 37 -4.48 -19.05 9.86
C THR A 37 -4.05 -20.51 9.91
N ASP A 38 -4.76 -21.39 9.18
CA ASP A 38 -4.50 -22.82 9.10
C ASP A 38 -4.71 -23.36 7.67
N PRO A 39 -3.63 -23.58 6.90
CA PRO A 39 -3.73 -24.12 5.54
C PRO A 39 -4.30 -25.54 5.47
N SER A 40 -4.38 -26.26 6.60
CA SER A 40 -4.95 -27.61 6.67
C SER A 40 -6.47 -27.62 6.89
N ALA A 41 -7.06 -26.46 7.20
CA ALA A 41 -8.50 -26.29 7.29
C ALA A 41 -9.11 -26.24 5.89
N THR A 42 -9.63 -27.37 5.41
CA THR A 42 -10.47 -27.44 4.22
C THR A 42 -11.93 -27.16 4.60
N SER A 43 -12.38 -25.91 4.45
CA SER A 43 -13.81 -25.61 4.49
C SER A 43 -14.49 -26.11 3.21
N SER A 44 -15.43 -27.05 3.38
CA SER A 44 -16.31 -27.56 2.31
C SER A 44 -17.49 -26.65 1.99
N ASP A 45 -17.68 -25.59 2.78
CA ASP A 45 -18.94 -24.82 2.81
C ASP A 45 -18.95 -23.59 1.90
N PHE A 46 -17.85 -23.30 1.21
CA PHE A 46 -17.80 -22.16 0.31
C PHE A 46 -17.80 -22.55 -1.17
N MET A 47 -18.45 -21.71 -1.98
CA MET A 47 -18.53 -21.83 -3.44
C MET A 47 -17.15 -21.66 -4.13
N MET A 48 -16.21 -20.98 -3.48
CA MET A 48 -14.82 -20.84 -3.91
C MET A 48 -13.89 -21.47 -2.87
N SER A 49 -12.88 -22.20 -3.33
CA SER A 49 -11.84 -22.76 -2.49
C SER A 49 -10.87 -21.69 -1.98
N CYS A 50 -10.27 -21.93 -0.82
CA CYS A 50 -9.22 -21.06 -0.28
C CYS A 50 -8.05 -20.86 -1.27
N LYS A 51 -7.72 -21.89 -2.06
CA LYS A 51 -6.66 -21.80 -3.08
C LYS A 51 -7.00 -20.77 -4.17
N GLU A 52 -8.25 -20.76 -4.64
CA GLU A 52 -8.68 -19.77 -5.63
C GLU A 52 -8.63 -18.34 -5.06
N ALA A 53 -8.86 -18.14 -3.76
CA ALA A 53 -8.68 -16.84 -3.11
C ALA A 53 -7.22 -16.35 -3.20
N LEU A 54 -6.25 -17.24 -2.97
CA LEU A 54 -4.83 -16.92 -3.10
C LEU A 54 -4.46 -16.62 -4.55
N ASP A 55 -4.99 -17.41 -5.49
CA ASP A 55 -4.75 -17.21 -6.92
C ASP A 55 -5.28 -15.83 -7.36
N ILE A 56 -6.43 -15.40 -6.85
CA ILE A 56 -6.96 -14.04 -7.09
C ILE A 56 -5.98 -12.98 -6.59
N VAL A 57 -5.42 -13.14 -5.38
CA VAL A 57 -4.42 -12.19 -4.86
C VAL A 57 -3.19 -12.18 -5.76
N GLN A 58 -2.62 -13.34 -6.11
CA GLN A 58 -1.40 -13.39 -6.92
C GLN A 58 -1.60 -12.86 -8.34
N GLN A 59 -2.75 -13.14 -8.96
CA GLN A 59 -3.06 -12.69 -10.32
C GLN A 59 -3.40 -11.20 -10.39
N HIS A 60 -3.98 -10.63 -9.33
CA HIS A 60 -4.54 -9.28 -9.37
C HIS A 60 -3.90 -8.29 -8.41
N LYS A 61 -2.93 -8.67 -7.58
CA LYS A 61 -2.29 -7.73 -6.64
C LYS A 61 -1.81 -6.45 -7.30
N TYR A 62 -1.18 -6.51 -8.48
CA TYR A 62 -0.70 -5.32 -9.21
C TYR A 62 -1.72 -4.68 -10.15
N ASN A 63 -2.95 -5.17 -10.20
CA ASN A 63 -4.00 -4.57 -11.03
C ASN A 63 -4.60 -3.35 -10.29
N PRO A 64 -4.51 -2.13 -10.85
CA PRO A 64 -5.03 -0.93 -10.19
C PRO A 64 -6.54 -0.99 -9.87
N ARG A 65 -7.31 -1.83 -10.58
CA ARG A 65 -8.75 -2.03 -10.29
C ARG A 65 -9.02 -2.74 -8.98
N TYR A 66 -8.01 -3.35 -8.38
CA TYR A 66 -8.12 -4.06 -7.10
C TYR A 66 -7.39 -3.32 -5.97
N GLU A 67 -6.81 -2.15 -6.23
CA GLU A 67 -6.09 -1.37 -5.23
C GLU A 67 -6.96 -1.12 -3.99
N ILE A 68 -8.21 -0.72 -4.20
CA ILE A 68 -9.18 -0.49 -3.12
C ILE A 68 -9.68 -1.81 -2.49
N VAL A 69 -9.50 -2.95 -3.14
CA VAL A 69 -9.82 -4.24 -2.52
C VAL A 69 -8.70 -4.60 -1.54
N TRP A 70 -7.44 -4.42 -1.91
CA TRP A 70 -6.29 -4.89 -1.12
C TRP A 70 -6.11 -4.16 0.20
N TRP A 71 -6.23 -2.83 0.22
CA TRP A 71 -6.15 -2.09 1.48
C TRP A 71 -7.30 -2.49 2.46
N MET A 72 -8.51 -2.78 1.96
CA MET A 72 -9.65 -3.23 2.77
C MET A 72 -9.45 -4.66 3.25
N VAL A 73 -8.89 -5.54 2.42
CA VAL A 73 -8.49 -6.88 2.84
C VAL A 73 -7.47 -6.78 3.99
N ALA A 74 -6.45 -5.94 3.86
CA ALA A 74 -5.47 -5.72 4.92
C ALA A 74 -6.10 -5.16 6.21
N GLY A 75 -7.05 -4.22 6.10
CA GLY A 75 -7.75 -3.66 7.26
C GLY A 75 -8.72 -4.60 7.95
N LEU A 76 -9.20 -5.65 7.26
CA LEU A 76 -10.20 -6.60 7.76
C LEU A 76 -9.61 -7.94 8.21
N LEU A 77 -8.39 -8.27 7.82
CA LEU A 77 -7.69 -9.47 8.28
C LEU A 77 -7.16 -9.26 9.69
N GLU A 78 -7.21 -10.32 10.50
CA GLU A 78 -6.81 -10.27 11.90
C GLU A 78 -5.64 -11.22 12.20
N ASP A 79 -4.84 -10.87 13.21
CA ASP A 79 -3.78 -11.68 13.79
C ASP A 79 -2.80 -12.29 12.76
N LYS A 80 -2.58 -13.61 12.85
CA LYS A 80 -1.67 -14.37 12.01
C LYS A 80 -2.04 -14.29 10.53
N ALA A 81 -3.33 -14.19 10.20
CA ALA A 81 -3.76 -14.10 8.80
C ALA A 81 -3.30 -12.78 8.16
N LEU A 82 -3.32 -11.69 8.92
CA LEU A 82 -2.80 -10.40 8.47
C LEU A 82 -1.30 -10.47 8.19
N SER A 83 -0.49 -11.00 9.12
CA SER A 83 0.95 -11.18 8.91
C SER A 83 1.25 -12.09 7.70
N SER A 84 0.50 -13.18 7.56
CA SER A 84 0.60 -14.08 6.41
C SER A 84 0.20 -13.40 5.09
N PHE A 85 -0.74 -12.47 5.11
CA PHE A 85 -1.14 -11.70 3.93
C PHE A 85 -0.02 -10.77 3.44
N PHE A 86 0.72 -10.12 4.34
CA PHE A 86 1.91 -9.36 3.95
C PHE A 86 2.98 -10.25 3.29
N ASN A 87 3.17 -11.48 3.79
CA ASN A 87 4.06 -12.44 3.13
C ASN A 87 3.52 -12.85 1.75
N LEU A 88 2.20 -13.08 1.62
CA LEU A 88 1.55 -13.39 0.34
C LEU A 88 1.75 -12.29 -0.71
N LEU A 89 1.72 -11.01 -0.31
CA LEU A 89 1.99 -9.89 -1.20
C LEU A 89 3.42 -9.92 -1.76
N GLU A 90 4.40 -10.36 -0.95
CA GLU A 90 5.82 -10.50 -1.32
C GLU A 90 6.12 -11.71 -2.23
N GLU A 91 5.23 -12.70 -2.29
CA GLU A 91 5.40 -13.90 -3.11
C GLU A 91 5.34 -13.60 -4.62
N GLU A 92 5.59 -14.62 -5.45
CA GLU A 92 5.46 -14.48 -6.91
C GLU A 92 3.98 -14.36 -7.33
N PRO A 93 3.65 -13.51 -8.32
CA PRO A 93 4.57 -12.75 -9.19
C PRO A 93 5.14 -11.49 -8.53
N ARG A 94 6.38 -11.13 -8.90
CA ARG A 94 7.06 -9.92 -8.41
C ARG A 94 6.97 -8.79 -9.43
N ASP A 95 6.78 -7.57 -8.95
CA ASP A 95 6.93 -6.38 -9.78
C ASP A 95 8.42 -6.14 -10.07
N LEU A 96 8.81 -6.29 -11.34
CA LEU A 96 10.20 -6.14 -11.77
C LEU A 96 10.74 -4.72 -11.60
N ILE A 97 9.86 -3.71 -11.67
CA ILE A 97 10.21 -2.30 -11.44
C ILE A 97 10.08 -1.97 -9.95
N GLY A 98 9.20 -2.68 -9.24
CA GLY A 98 8.95 -2.57 -7.80
C GLY A 98 7.98 -1.45 -7.41
N GLY A 99 7.73 -0.48 -8.29
CA GLY A 99 6.92 0.70 -7.98
C GLY A 99 5.47 0.39 -7.60
N ARG A 100 4.81 -0.55 -8.28
CA ARG A 100 3.45 -0.97 -7.92
C ARG A 100 3.44 -1.80 -6.65
N HIS A 101 4.44 -2.67 -6.48
CA HIS A 101 4.56 -3.43 -5.25
C HIS A 101 4.71 -2.52 -4.03
N GLN A 102 5.54 -1.48 -4.10
CA GLN A 102 5.67 -0.51 -3.02
C GLN A 102 4.37 0.25 -2.75
N GLN A 103 3.62 0.62 -3.79
CA GLN A 103 2.35 1.31 -3.63
C GLN A 103 1.34 0.47 -2.85
N ILE A 104 1.11 -0.78 -3.26
CA ILE A 104 0.17 -1.68 -2.56
C ILE A 104 0.63 -1.96 -1.14
N LEU A 105 1.93 -2.21 -0.95
CA LEU A 105 2.49 -2.46 0.37
C LEU A 105 2.23 -1.27 1.30
N MET A 106 2.44 -0.03 0.83
CA MET A 106 2.16 1.17 1.62
C MET A 106 0.68 1.35 1.94
N GLU A 107 -0.21 1.16 0.98
CA GLU A 107 -1.66 1.32 1.18
C GLU A 107 -2.20 0.28 2.18
N CYS A 108 -1.82 -1.00 2.00
CA CYS A 108 -2.16 -2.06 2.95
C CYS A 108 -1.57 -1.80 4.33
N PHE A 109 -0.31 -1.34 4.40
CA PHE A 109 0.34 -1.01 5.66
C PHE A 109 -0.35 0.15 6.38
N ASN A 110 -0.70 1.22 5.66
CA ASN A 110 -1.40 2.36 6.25
C ASN A 110 -2.76 1.99 6.85
N GLU A 111 -3.47 1.02 6.25
CA GLU A 111 -4.73 0.52 6.80
C GLU A 111 -4.52 -0.43 8.00
N ALA A 112 -3.50 -1.28 7.95
CA ALA A 112 -3.32 -2.38 8.90
C ALA A 112 -2.31 -2.12 10.02
N GLN A 113 -1.55 -1.02 9.99
CA GLN A 113 -0.42 -0.78 10.90
C GLN A 113 -0.79 -0.92 12.38
N ALA A 114 -1.98 -0.45 12.78
CA ALA A 114 -2.44 -0.52 14.18
C ALA A 114 -2.74 -1.94 14.67
N GLN A 115 -2.87 -2.91 13.76
CA GLN A 115 -3.17 -4.32 14.04
C GLN A 115 -1.92 -5.21 13.95
N LEU A 116 -0.83 -4.70 13.36
CA LEU A 116 0.43 -5.41 13.23
C LEU A 116 1.24 -5.34 14.53
N ASP A 117 2.02 -6.39 14.79
CA ASP A 117 3.01 -6.35 15.86
C ASP A 117 4.21 -5.46 15.49
N ASP A 118 4.97 -5.02 16.51
CA ASP A 118 6.12 -4.12 16.33
C ASP A 118 7.18 -4.69 15.38
N LYS A 119 7.31 -6.02 15.29
CA LYS A 119 8.31 -6.68 14.45
C LYS A 119 7.91 -6.59 12.98
N GLU A 120 6.65 -6.85 12.65
CA GLU A 120 6.10 -6.73 11.30
C GLU A 120 6.08 -5.27 10.86
N VAL A 121 5.69 -4.34 11.75
CA VAL A 121 5.80 -2.90 11.49
C VAL A 121 7.24 -2.53 11.11
N THR A 122 8.21 -2.94 11.93
CA THR A 122 9.63 -2.67 11.67
C THR A 122 10.11 -3.30 10.36
N LYS A 123 9.65 -4.51 10.02
CA LYS A 123 9.99 -5.20 8.76
C LYS A 123 9.53 -4.37 7.56
N VAL A 124 8.27 -3.93 7.54
CA VAL A 124 7.69 -3.14 6.44
C VAL A 124 8.37 -1.77 6.35
N GLU A 125 8.57 -1.08 7.48
CA GLU A 125 9.27 0.22 7.49
C GLU A 125 10.70 0.10 6.94
N LEU A 126 11.43 -0.96 7.29
CA LEU A 126 12.76 -1.20 6.78
C LEU A 126 12.77 -1.39 5.25
N GLN A 127 11.81 -2.14 4.71
CA GLN A 127 11.65 -2.31 3.27
C GLN A 127 11.36 -0.98 2.57
N LEU A 128 10.41 -0.20 3.09
CA LEU A 128 10.09 1.13 2.56
C LEU A 128 11.30 2.08 2.60
N MET A 129 12.08 2.05 3.69
CA MET A 129 13.31 2.82 3.80
C MET A 129 14.39 2.40 2.80
N GLN A 130 14.53 1.10 2.53
CA GLN A 130 15.48 0.59 1.54
C GLN A 130 15.16 1.11 0.14
N TRP A 131 13.87 1.09 -0.23
CA TRP A 131 13.41 1.61 -1.52
C TRP A 131 13.53 3.12 -1.63
N LEU A 132 13.16 3.87 -0.58
CA LEU A 132 13.39 5.31 -0.53
C LEU A 132 14.87 5.65 -0.72
N HIS A 133 15.77 4.93 -0.04
CA HIS A 133 17.20 5.13 -0.16
C HIS A 133 17.71 4.81 -1.57
N PHE A 134 17.17 3.76 -2.22
CA PHE A 134 17.46 3.47 -3.61
C PHE A 134 17.05 4.63 -4.53
N GLU A 135 15.84 5.18 -4.37
CA GLU A 135 15.39 6.35 -5.13
C GLU A 135 16.30 7.57 -4.91
N ILE A 136 16.61 7.90 -3.65
CA ILE A 136 17.50 9.02 -3.31
C ILE A 136 18.85 8.90 -4.02
N LYS A 137 19.47 7.71 -3.97
CA LYS A 137 20.76 7.43 -4.62
C LYS A 137 20.68 7.44 -6.14
N SER A 138 19.59 6.94 -6.71
CA SER A 138 19.37 6.93 -8.15
C SER A 138 19.27 8.38 -8.67
N MET A 139 18.54 9.23 -7.95
CA MET A 139 18.36 10.64 -8.31
C MET A 139 19.62 11.48 -8.12
N SER A 140 20.42 11.21 -7.09
CA SER A 140 21.68 11.96 -6.89
C SER A 140 22.72 11.68 -7.97
N ARG A 141 22.68 10.51 -8.60
CA ARG A 141 23.59 10.14 -9.71
C ARG A 141 23.22 10.78 -11.05
N GLN A 142 21.95 11.08 -11.29
CA GLN A 142 21.46 11.64 -12.56
C GLN A 142 21.59 13.19 -12.65
N SER A 143 22.58 13.77 -11.97
CA SER A 143 22.72 15.21 -11.66
C SER A 143 23.01 16.15 -12.85
N HIS A 144 22.45 15.95 -14.04
CA HIS A 144 22.39 16.97 -15.09
C HIS A 144 20.98 17.59 -15.24
N ARG A 145 19.97 17.08 -14.53
CA ARG A 145 18.60 17.65 -14.47
C ARG A 145 18.03 17.68 -13.04
N GLY A 146 18.82 18.18 -12.08
CA GLY A 146 18.58 18.10 -10.63
C GLY A 146 17.35 18.81 -10.06
N ARG A 147 16.13 18.48 -10.53
CA ARG A 147 14.84 19.02 -10.06
C ARG A 147 13.81 17.97 -9.61
N GLY A 148 14.15 16.68 -9.60
CA GLY A 148 13.21 15.64 -9.20
C GLY A 148 13.08 15.45 -7.68
N ALA A 149 11.90 15.01 -7.24
CA ALA A 149 11.59 14.48 -5.91
C ALA A 149 11.42 12.95 -5.96
N CYS A 150 11.69 12.25 -4.86
CA CYS A 150 11.49 10.80 -4.78
C CYS A 150 10.00 10.47 -4.96
N TYR A 151 9.68 9.52 -5.83
CA TYR A 151 8.30 9.13 -6.08
C TYR A 151 7.68 8.56 -4.81
N LEU A 152 8.35 7.60 -4.18
CA LEU A 152 7.85 6.90 -3.00
C LEU A 152 7.59 7.86 -1.83
N GLY A 153 8.58 8.68 -1.48
CA GLY A 153 8.47 9.64 -0.38
C GLY A 153 7.48 10.78 -0.64
N SER A 154 7.20 11.11 -1.91
CA SER A 154 6.22 12.14 -2.25
C SER A 154 4.78 11.66 -2.09
N GLN A 155 4.55 10.34 -2.03
CA GLN A 155 3.21 9.79 -1.81
C GLN A 155 2.68 10.21 -0.44
N ARG A 156 1.39 10.54 -0.36
CA ARG A 156 0.74 10.95 0.90
C ARG A 156 0.77 9.84 1.95
N VAL A 157 0.65 8.58 1.52
CA VAL A 157 0.58 7.40 2.40
C VAL A 157 1.93 6.92 2.90
N PHE A 158 3.04 7.44 2.35
CA PHE A 158 4.36 7.09 2.86
C PHE A 158 4.52 7.63 4.31
N PRO A 159 5.10 6.87 5.25
CA PRO A 159 5.29 7.36 6.62
C PRO A 159 6.21 8.58 6.68
N GLU A 160 5.69 9.72 7.14
CA GLU A 160 6.45 10.99 7.15
C GLU A 160 7.66 10.92 8.08
N ASP A 161 7.54 10.23 9.20
CA ASP A 161 8.62 10.05 10.17
C ASP A 161 9.84 9.35 9.55
N LEU A 162 9.65 8.41 8.61
CA LEU A 162 10.73 7.78 7.87
C LEU A 162 11.47 8.76 6.96
N LEU A 163 10.77 9.75 6.37
CA LEU A 163 11.41 10.84 5.62
C LEU A 163 12.22 11.76 6.54
N LEU A 164 11.69 12.08 7.72
CA LEU A 164 12.37 12.93 8.69
C LEU A 164 13.62 12.25 9.26
N LYS A 165 13.52 10.96 9.61
CA LYS A 165 14.67 10.11 10.00
C LYS A 165 15.74 10.09 8.91
N SER A 166 15.31 10.07 7.65
CA SER A 166 16.21 10.07 6.48
C SER A 166 16.99 11.38 6.35
N LEU A 167 16.39 12.54 6.67
CA LEU A 167 17.06 13.83 6.57
C LEU A 167 18.29 13.95 7.49
N ALA A 168 18.21 13.36 8.69
CA ALA A 168 19.33 13.31 9.63
C ALA A 168 20.46 12.39 9.15
N ARG A 169 20.12 11.33 8.40
CA ARG A 169 21.03 10.23 8.07
C ARG A 169 21.74 10.36 6.72
N PHE A 170 21.07 10.91 5.70
CA PHE A 170 21.59 10.95 4.34
C PHE A 170 22.27 12.28 4.02
N ARG A 171 23.32 12.21 3.17
CA ARG A 171 24.04 13.40 2.69
C ARG A 171 23.22 14.17 1.65
N GLU A 172 22.34 13.49 0.94
CA GLU A 172 21.49 13.99 -0.13
C GLU A 172 20.27 14.77 0.40
N ARG A 173 20.46 15.61 1.43
CA ARG A 173 19.39 16.37 2.10
C ARG A 173 18.51 17.17 1.15
N LYS A 174 19.10 17.75 0.09
CA LYS A 174 18.38 18.52 -0.93
C LYS A 174 17.29 17.70 -1.64
N VAL A 175 17.51 16.40 -1.86
CA VAL A 175 16.51 15.51 -2.47
C VAL A 175 15.35 15.29 -1.50
N ILE A 176 15.65 15.03 -0.23
CA ILE A 176 14.65 14.77 0.81
C ILE A 176 13.78 16.01 1.07
N VAL A 177 14.38 17.20 1.15
CA VAL A 177 13.66 18.48 1.29
C VAL A 177 12.68 18.69 0.14
N ARG A 178 13.11 18.40 -1.11
CA ARG A 178 12.23 18.49 -2.28
C ARG A 178 11.11 17.46 -2.24
N THR A 179 11.41 16.24 -1.81
CA THR A 179 10.41 15.18 -1.62
C THR A 179 9.34 15.59 -0.60
N LEU A 180 9.73 16.19 0.52
CA LEU A 180 8.79 16.76 1.49
C LEU A 180 7.98 17.90 0.84
N GLY A 181 8.63 18.81 0.12
CA GLY A 181 7.96 19.91 -0.57
C GLY A 181 6.99 19.49 -1.68
N ALA A 182 7.13 18.28 -2.23
CA ALA A 182 6.23 17.73 -3.24
C ALA A 182 4.92 17.15 -2.66
N ARG A 183 4.84 16.99 -1.33
CA ARG A 183 3.64 16.48 -0.67
C ARG A 183 2.54 17.52 -0.60
N SER A 184 1.30 17.08 -0.78
CA SER A 184 0.12 17.95 -0.67
C SER A 184 -0.22 18.34 0.78
N LYS A 185 0.24 17.57 1.76
CA LYS A 185 0.06 17.81 3.20
C LYS A 185 1.34 17.45 3.94
N LEU A 186 1.68 18.26 4.95
CA LEU A 186 2.84 18.06 5.83
C LEU A 186 2.43 18.20 7.28
N SER A 187 3.05 17.44 8.18
CA SER A 187 2.87 17.66 9.61
C SER A 187 3.62 18.92 10.07
N LYS A 188 3.27 19.41 11.28
CA LYS A 188 4.00 20.50 11.93
C LYS A 188 5.48 20.18 12.11
N SER A 189 5.81 18.91 12.38
CA SER A 189 7.19 18.44 12.53
C SER A 189 7.96 18.61 11.22
N ALA A 190 7.38 18.17 10.10
CA ALA A 190 8.00 18.34 8.79
C ALA A 190 8.18 19.81 8.40
N VAL A 191 7.20 20.67 8.69
CA VAL A 191 7.33 22.12 8.46
C VAL A 191 8.48 22.70 9.27
N HIS A 192 8.58 22.37 10.56
CA HIS A 192 9.67 22.85 11.41
C HIS A 192 11.04 22.39 10.89
N VAL A 193 11.15 21.12 10.49
CA VAL A 193 12.36 20.57 9.89
C VAL A 193 12.74 21.28 8.58
N LEU A 194 11.77 21.61 7.74
CA LEU A 194 12.01 22.38 6.51
C LEU A 194 12.49 23.81 6.80
N LEU A 195 11.92 24.47 7.82
CA LEU A 195 12.36 25.81 8.21
C LEU A 195 13.80 25.82 8.71
N ASN A 196 14.19 24.86 9.55
CA ASN A 196 15.57 24.75 10.03
C ASN A 196 16.54 24.46 8.88
N ALA A 197 16.15 23.59 7.93
CA ALA A 197 16.98 23.28 6.76
C ALA A 197 17.17 24.47 5.80
N LEU A 198 16.26 25.46 5.80
CA LEU A 198 16.40 26.71 5.05
C LEU A 198 17.36 27.68 5.75
N GLN A 199 17.31 27.77 7.08
CA GLN A 199 18.23 28.61 7.87
C GLN A 199 19.69 28.15 7.72
N ASP A 200 19.95 26.85 7.76
CA ASP A 200 21.30 26.29 7.53
C ASP A 200 21.86 26.61 6.13
N ALA A 201 20.98 26.85 5.14
CA ALA A 201 21.38 27.11 3.75
C ALA A 201 21.73 28.59 3.48
N ASP A 202 21.25 29.52 4.33
CA ASP A 202 21.58 30.95 4.24
C ASP A 202 22.91 31.30 4.94
N GLU A 203 23.44 30.38 5.77
CA GLU A 203 24.73 30.54 6.48
C GLU A 203 25.93 29.85 5.78
N SER A 204 25.71 29.22 4.61
CA SER A 204 26.74 28.47 3.83
C SER A 204 27.06 29.12 2.49
#